data_AF-S6V6A2-F1
#
_entry.id   AF-S6V6A2-F1
#
_cell.length_a   1.000
_cell.length_b   1.000
_cell.length_c   1.000
_cell.angle_alpha   90.00
_cell.angle_beta   90.00
_cell.angle_gamma   90.00
#
_symmetry.space_group_name_H-M   'P 1'
#
loop_
_entity.id
_entity.type
_entity.pdbx_description
1 polymer ?
#
loop_
_entity_poly.entity_id
_entity_poly.type
_entity_poly.pdbx_seq_one_letter_code
_entity_poly.pdbx_strand_id
1 'polypeptide(L)'
;MKTPLWFPQSFFSRTLWLVLIVVLFSKALTLVYLLMNEDVLVDRQYSHGVALTLRAYWAADENDREAIAEAAGLIRVVGGGVPEGEQHWPYSEIYQRQMQAELGADTEVR
;
A
#
# COMPACT_ATOMS: atom_id res chain seq x y z
N MET A 1 -13.10 49.66 -8.08
CA MET A 1 -13.62 48.43 -8.70
C MET A 1 -14.42 47.68 -7.65
N LYS A 2 -15.70 47.34 -7.89
CA LYS A 2 -16.50 46.58 -6.91
C LYS A 2 -15.94 45.16 -6.83
N THR A 3 -15.59 44.71 -5.63
CA THR A 3 -15.17 43.33 -5.39
C THR A 3 -16.34 42.38 -5.70
N PRO A 4 -16.11 41.25 -6.38
CA PRO A 4 -17.16 40.29 -6.70
C PRO A 4 -17.85 39.78 -5.42
N LEU A 5 -19.15 39.50 -5.49
CA LEU A 5 -19.95 39.04 -4.34
C LEU A 5 -19.49 37.69 -3.76
N TRP A 6 -18.83 36.85 -4.58
CA TRP A 6 -18.24 35.57 -4.15
C TRP A 6 -16.87 35.70 -3.50
N PHE A 7 -16.25 36.89 -3.55
CA PHE A 7 -14.95 37.13 -2.95
C PHE A 7 -15.09 37.56 -1.49
N PRO A 8 -14.28 37.01 -0.55
CA PRO A 8 -14.38 37.36 0.86
C PRO A 8 -14.18 38.87 1.07
N GLN A 9 -15.18 39.52 1.69
CA GLN A 9 -15.17 40.98 1.85
C GLN A 9 -14.38 41.42 3.09
N SER A 10 -14.42 40.65 4.18
CA SER A 10 -13.68 40.94 5.41
C SER A 10 -12.21 40.53 5.31
N PHE A 11 -11.33 41.26 5.99
CA PHE A 11 -9.91 40.91 6.09
C PHE A 11 -9.71 39.50 6.66
N PHE A 12 -10.45 39.15 7.73
CA PHE A 12 -10.39 37.84 8.36
C PHE A 12 -10.76 36.71 7.38
N SER A 13 -11.84 36.87 6.63
CA SER A 13 -12.29 35.86 5.67
C SER A 13 -11.31 35.69 4.50
N ARG A 14 -10.62 36.76 4.07
CA ARG A 14 -9.57 36.68 3.05
C ARG A 14 -8.37 35.88 3.55
N THR A 15 -7.94 36.13 4.78
CA THR A 15 -6.85 35.38 5.41
C THR A 15 -7.22 33.91 5.57
N LEU A 16 -8.43 33.61 6.05
CA LEU A 16 -8.91 32.24 6.19
C LEU A 16 -8.96 31.52 4.83
N TRP A 17 -9.45 32.19 3.79
CA TRP A 17 -9.52 31.64 2.44
C TRP A 17 -8.13 31.34 1.87
N LEU A 18 -7.17 32.24 2.08
CA LEU A 18 -5.77 32.04 1.68
C LEU A 18 -5.15 30.85 2.42
N VAL A 19 -5.31 30.77 3.74
CA VAL A 19 -4.81 29.64 4.55
C VAL A 19 -5.43 28.33 4.07
N LEU A 20 -6.73 28.31 3.82
CA LEU A 20 -7.42 27.11 3.33
C LEU A 20 -6.85 26.65 1.98
N ILE A 21 -6.64 27.56 1.03
CA ILE A 21 -6.03 27.22 -0.26
C ILE A 21 -4.63 26.64 -0.08
N VAL A 22 -3.79 27.28 0.75
CA VAL A 22 -2.42 26.81 0.99
C VAL A 22 -2.43 25.43 1.63
N VAL A 23 -3.30 25.19 2.60
CA VAL A 23 -3.43 23.88 3.28
C VAL A 23 -3.93 22.82 2.30
N LEU A 24 -4.98 23.09 1.53
CA LEU A 24 -5.50 22.15 0.54
C LEU A 24 -4.47 21.83 -0.54
N PHE A 25 -3.74 22.84 -1.00
CA PHE A 25 -2.66 22.67 -1.97
C PHE A 25 -1.52 21.82 -1.40
N SER A 26 -1.11 22.08 -0.15
CA SER A 26 -0.12 21.25 0.56
C SER A 26 -0.57 19.79 0.69
N LYS A 27 -1.85 19.54 1.00
CA LYS A 27 -2.43 18.19 1.05
C LYS A 27 -2.47 17.54 -0.33
N ALA A 28 -2.82 18.27 -1.38
CA ALA A 28 -2.81 17.77 -2.74
C ALA A 28 -1.40 17.36 -3.17
N LEU A 29 -0.38 18.19 -2.90
CA LEU A 29 1.02 17.85 -3.17
C LEU A 29 1.48 16.62 -2.38
N THR A 30 1.09 16.53 -1.11
CA THR A 30 1.40 15.35 -0.28
C THR A 30 0.78 14.10 -0.88
N LEU A 31 -0.47 14.17 -1.33
CA LEU A 31 -1.16 13.05 -1.95
C LEU A 31 -0.49 12.62 -3.27
N VAL A 32 -0.10 13.58 -4.12
CA VAL A 32 0.67 13.30 -5.34
C VAL A 32 2.00 12.63 -5.00
N TYR A 33 2.73 13.12 -3.99
CA TYR A 33 3.97 12.51 -3.54
C TYR A 33 3.77 11.05 -3.12
N LEU A 34 2.74 10.76 -2.32
CA LEU A 34 2.44 9.40 -1.88
C LEU A 34 2.03 8.48 -3.04
N LEU A 35 1.25 8.98 -3.99
CA LEU A 35 0.89 8.22 -5.19
C LEU A 35 2.10 7.92 -6.08
N MET A 36 3.07 8.84 -6.16
CA MET A 36 4.31 8.62 -6.92
C MET A 36 5.32 7.72 -6.18
N ASN A 37 5.17 7.55 -4.87
CA ASN A 37 6.11 6.81 -4.02
C ASN A 37 5.37 5.75 -3.21
N GLU A 38 4.87 4.72 -3.91
CA GLU A 38 4.14 3.60 -3.30
C GLU A 38 4.94 2.90 -2.20
N ASP A 39 6.28 2.87 -2.31
CA ASP A 39 7.20 2.29 -1.32
C ASP A 39 7.18 3.04 0.03
N VAL A 40 6.64 4.26 0.10
CA VAL A 40 6.41 4.98 1.37
C VAL A 40 5.10 4.53 2.03
N LEU A 41 4.14 4.03 1.25
CA LEU A 41 2.85 3.55 1.75
C LEU A 41 2.93 2.11 2.24
N VAL A 42 3.66 1.24 1.54
CA VAL A 42 3.91 -0.15 1.97
C VAL A 42 5.41 -0.39 1.97
N ASP A 43 5.93 -0.85 3.10
CA ASP A 43 7.34 -1.18 3.22
C ASP A 43 7.71 -2.32 2.27
N ARG A 44 8.48 -1.99 1.24
CA ARG A 44 8.97 -2.94 0.25
C ARG A 44 9.83 -4.03 0.86
N GLN A 45 10.50 -3.77 2.00
CA GLN A 45 11.32 -4.78 2.68
C GLN A 45 10.46 -5.89 3.25
N TYR A 46 9.26 -5.57 3.73
CA TYR A 46 8.31 -6.56 4.19
C TYR A 46 7.90 -7.50 3.04
N SER A 47 7.44 -6.94 1.92
CA SER A 47 7.04 -7.71 0.73
C SER A 47 8.17 -8.57 0.18
N HIS A 48 9.37 -7.99 0.07
CA HIS A 48 10.55 -8.71 -0.37
C HIS A 48 10.92 -9.87 0.58
N GLY A 49 10.87 -9.65 1.90
CA GLY A 49 11.16 -10.67 2.90
C GLY A 49 10.15 -11.84 2.86
N VAL A 50 8.87 -11.52 2.68
CA VAL A 50 7.82 -12.55 2.49
C VAL A 50 8.07 -13.34 1.21
N ALA A 51 8.31 -12.66 0.09
CA ALA A 51 8.57 -13.31 -1.17
C ALA A 51 9.84 -14.19 -1.13
N LEU A 52 10.90 -13.72 -0.47
CA LEU A 52 12.13 -14.50 -0.29
C LEU A 52 11.87 -15.78 0.51
N THR A 53 11.09 -15.68 1.59
CA THR A 53 10.69 -16.85 2.40
C THR A 53 9.90 -17.86 1.57
N LEU A 54 8.93 -17.40 0.78
CA LEU A 54 8.14 -18.25 -0.10
C LEU A 54 8.97 -18.90 -1.21
N ARG A 55 9.91 -18.15 -1.80
CA ARG A 55 10.85 -18.68 -2.81
C ARG A 55 11.79 -19.72 -2.20
N ALA A 56 12.30 -19.48 -0.99
CA ALA A 56 13.14 -20.42 -0.28
C ALA A 56 12.38 -21.73 0.04
N TYR A 57 11.13 -21.61 0.51
CA TYR A 57 10.27 -22.76 0.73
C TYR A 57 10.08 -23.60 -0.54
N TRP A 58 9.74 -22.97 -1.67
CA TRP A 58 9.54 -23.71 -2.92
C TRP A 58 10.83 -24.23 -3.56
N ALA A 59 11.97 -23.58 -3.30
CA ALA A 59 13.27 -24.05 -3.76
C ALA A 59 13.83 -25.22 -2.94
N ALA A 60 13.36 -25.41 -1.71
CA ALA A 60 13.80 -26.51 -0.84
C ALA A 60 13.27 -27.87 -1.30
N ASP A 61 14.00 -28.92 -0.91
CA ASP A 61 13.58 -30.32 -1.09
C ASP A 61 12.31 -30.61 -0.28
N GLU A 62 11.48 -31.54 -0.76
CA GLU A 62 10.17 -31.83 -0.17
C GLU A 62 10.27 -32.21 1.33
N ASN A 63 11.33 -32.91 1.72
CA ASN A 63 11.57 -33.30 3.11
C ASN A 63 11.92 -32.11 4.03
N ASP A 64 12.51 -31.05 3.47
CA ASP A 64 12.93 -29.86 4.22
C ASP A 64 11.84 -28.79 4.25
N ARG A 65 10.89 -28.84 3.31
CA ARG A 65 9.75 -27.90 3.24
C ARG A 65 8.95 -27.88 4.54
N GLU A 66 8.70 -29.03 5.16
CA GLU A 66 7.93 -29.07 6.40
C GLU A 66 8.64 -28.35 7.55
N ALA A 67 9.95 -28.54 7.70
CA ALA A 67 10.76 -27.85 8.69
C ALA A 67 10.82 -26.32 8.44
N ILE A 68 10.93 -25.91 7.17
CA ILE A 68 10.88 -24.49 6.79
C ILE A 68 9.51 -23.89 7.09
N ALA A 69 8.42 -24.61 6.80
CA ALA A 69 7.07 -24.16 7.09
C ALA A 69 6.86 -23.96 8.59
N GLU A 70 7.29 -24.91 9.43
CA GLU A 70 7.21 -24.80 10.88
C GLU A 70 8.02 -23.59 11.39
N ALA A 71 9.27 -23.45 10.94
CA ALA A 71 10.14 -22.36 11.36
C ALA A 71 9.64 -20.96 10.94
N ALA A 72 9.04 -20.86 9.76
CA ALA A 72 8.50 -19.61 9.21
C ALA A 72 7.02 -19.37 9.56
N GLY A 73 6.36 -20.31 10.25
CA GLY A 73 4.92 -20.25 10.54
C GLY A 73 4.04 -20.32 9.29
N LEU A 74 4.51 -20.92 8.20
CA LEU A 74 3.74 -21.08 6.97
C LEU A 74 2.71 -22.19 7.12
N ILE A 75 1.48 -21.91 6.72
CA ILE A 75 0.40 -22.90 6.67
C ILE A 75 0.04 -23.14 5.21
N ARG A 76 0.26 -24.36 4.73
CA ARG A 76 -0.15 -24.75 3.38
C ARG A 76 -1.60 -25.21 3.41
N VAL A 77 -2.45 -24.52 2.64
CA VAL A 77 -3.86 -24.87 2.43
C VAL A 77 -4.10 -25.24 0.98
N VAL A 78 -5.06 -26.14 0.72
CA VAL A 78 -5.42 -26.55 -0.64
C VAL A 78 -6.67 -25.80 -1.10
N GLY A 79 -6.57 -25.11 -2.24
CA GLY A 79 -7.70 -24.53 -2.97
C GLY A 79 -8.58 -23.60 -2.13
N GLY A 80 -9.79 -24.04 -1.79
CA GLY A 80 -10.80 -23.26 -1.07
C GLY A 80 -10.59 -23.15 0.45
N GLY A 81 -9.49 -23.68 0.99
CA GLY A 81 -9.12 -23.52 2.40
C GLY A 81 -8.44 -22.18 2.72
N VAL A 82 -8.21 -21.33 1.72
CA VAL A 82 -7.66 -19.98 1.92
C VAL A 82 -8.75 -19.11 2.56
N PRO A 83 -8.50 -18.51 3.74
CA PRO A 83 -9.44 -17.59 4.38
C PRO A 83 -9.83 -16.42 3.46
N GLU A 84 -10.99 -15.83 3.69
CA GLU A 84 -11.30 -14.54 3.07
C GLU A 84 -10.28 -13.51 3.56
N GLY A 85 -9.69 -12.84 2.58
CA GLY A 85 -8.73 -11.77 2.78
C GLY A 85 -9.33 -10.51 3.38
N GLU A 86 -8.49 -9.64 3.95
CA GLU A 86 -8.89 -8.32 4.44
C GLU A 86 -8.44 -7.20 3.49
N GLN A 87 -9.40 -6.56 2.81
CA GLN A 87 -9.12 -5.43 1.94
C GLN A 87 -8.77 -4.18 2.76
N HIS A 88 -7.53 -3.73 2.65
CA HIS A 88 -7.01 -2.51 3.25
C HIS A 88 -6.62 -1.51 2.16
N TRP A 89 -7.50 -0.55 1.86
CA TRP A 89 -7.14 0.55 0.96
C TRP A 89 -6.20 1.54 1.66
N PRO A 90 -5.10 2.01 1.03
CA PRO A 90 -4.61 1.71 -0.33
C PRO A 90 -3.56 0.58 -0.40
N TYR A 91 -3.27 -0.08 0.72
CA TYR A 91 -2.14 -1.01 0.88
C TYR A 91 -2.29 -2.33 0.13
N SER A 92 -3.50 -2.91 0.09
CA SER A 92 -3.73 -4.24 -0.52
C SER A 92 -3.33 -4.26 -2.00
N GLU A 93 -3.61 -3.21 -2.76
CA GLU A 93 -3.27 -3.16 -4.18
C GLU A 93 -1.76 -2.99 -4.42
N ILE A 94 -1.09 -2.17 -3.59
CA ILE A 94 0.36 -1.98 -3.67
C ILE A 94 1.07 -3.28 -3.30
N TYR A 95 0.66 -3.92 -2.21
CA TYR A 95 1.22 -5.18 -1.76
C TYR A 95 1.02 -6.29 -2.79
N GLN A 96 -0.18 -6.38 -3.38
CA GLN A 96 -0.48 -7.27 -4.51
C GLN A 96 0.50 -7.07 -5.69
N ARG A 97 0.70 -5.82 -6.14
CA ARG A 97 1.65 -5.50 -7.23
C ARG A 97 3.10 -5.85 -6.87
N GLN A 98 3.52 -5.54 -5.65
CA GLN A 98 4.87 -5.86 -5.18
C GLN A 98 5.09 -7.38 -5.12
N MET A 99 4.13 -8.14 -4.60
CA MET A 99 4.20 -9.60 -4.58
C MET A 99 4.18 -10.21 -5.98
N GLN A 100 3.39 -9.67 -6.91
CA GLN A 100 3.43 -10.08 -8.32
C GLN A 100 4.77 -9.81 -9.00
N ALA A 101 5.42 -8.70 -8.68
CA ALA A 101 6.75 -8.39 -9.18
C ALA A 101 7.82 -9.36 -8.64
N GLU A 102 7.66 -9.84 -7.40
CA GLU A 102 8.62 -10.74 -6.75
C GLU A 102 8.40 -12.23 -7.07
N LEU A 103 7.14 -12.67 -7.18
CA LEU A 103 6.75 -14.09 -7.32
C LEU A 103 6.14 -14.44 -8.68
N GLY A 104 5.74 -13.46 -9.48
CA GLY A 104 5.13 -13.63 -10.80
C GLY A 104 3.71 -13.06 -10.89
N ALA A 105 3.30 -12.70 -12.12
CA ALA A 105 2.06 -11.97 -12.38
C ALA A 105 0.77 -12.68 -11.91
N ASP A 106 0.78 -14.02 -11.85
CA ASP A 106 -0.36 -14.84 -11.42
C ASP A 106 -0.47 -14.96 -9.89
N THR A 107 0.44 -14.34 -9.14
CA THR A 107 0.39 -14.33 -7.67
C THR A 107 -0.81 -13.53 -7.21
N GLU A 108 -1.57 -14.06 -6.25
CA GLU A 108 -2.68 -13.36 -5.59
C GLU A 108 -2.44 -13.30 -4.08
N VAL A 109 -2.70 -12.13 -3.51
CA VAL A 109 -2.75 -11.87 -2.07
C VAL A 109 -4.20 -11.55 -1.71
N ARG A 110 -4.64 -12.11 -0.59
CA ARG A 110 -5.97 -11.94 -0.04
C ARG A 110 -5.82 -11.66 1.45
#